data_AF-A0A7L4MVT3-F1
#
_entry.id   AF-A0A7L4MVT3-F1
#
_cell.length_a   1.000
_cell.length_b   1.000
_cell.length_c   1.000
_cell.angle_alpha   90.00
_cell.angle_beta   90.00
_cell.angle_gamma   90.00
#
_symmetry.space_group_name_H-M   'P 1'
#
loop_
_entity.id
_entity.type
_entity.pdbx_description
1 polymer ?
#
loop_
_entity_poly.entity_id
_entity_poly.type
_entity_poly.pdbx_seq_one_letter_code
_entity_poly.pdbx_strand_id
1 'polypeptide(L)'
;GMSRNLYSGDYYRIQGRAVLPIRWMSWESILLGKFTTASDVWAFGVTLWETFTLCREQPYSQLSDEQVIENTGEFFRDQGRQVG
;
A
#
# COMPACT_ATOMS: atom_id res chain seq x y z
N GLY A 1 2.08 1.09 21.13
CA GLY A 1 1.44 -0.23 21.32
C GLY A 1 0.93 -0.71 19.98
N MET A 2 1.06 -2.00 19.66
CA MET A 2 0.51 -2.55 18.42
C MET A 2 -0.02 -3.95 18.68
N SER A 3 -1.33 -4.08 18.53
CA SER A 3 -2.04 -5.35 18.46
C SER A 3 -1.58 -6.11 17.20
N ARG A 4 -0.41 -6.73 17.25
CA ARG A 4 0.19 -7.47 16.12
C ARG A 4 -0.64 -8.68 15.69
N ASN A 5 -1.57 -9.15 16.52
CA ASN A 5 -2.36 -10.36 16.26
C ASN A 5 -3.65 -10.09 15.48
N LEU A 6 -4.27 -8.91 15.60
CA LEU A 6 -5.53 -8.62 14.87
C LEU A 6 -5.30 -8.22 13.41
N TYR A 7 -4.14 -7.62 13.11
CA TYR A 7 -3.84 -7.03 11.81
C TYR A 7 -2.74 -7.77 11.05
N SER A 8 -2.37 -8.99 11.44
CA SER A 8 -1.21 -9.69 10.85
C SER A 8 -1.32 -9.93 9.35
N GLY A 9 -2.53 -9.92 8.78
CA GLY A 9 -2.79 -10.02 7.34
C GLY A 9 -2.65 -8.72 6.55
N ASP A 10 -2.50 -7.57 7.23
CA ASP A 10 -2.34 -6.24 6.59
C ASP A 10 -0.88 -5.91 6.28
N TYR A 11 0.02 -6.86 6.53
CA TYR A 11 1.41 -6.61 6.87
C TYR A 11 2.33 -7.60 6.15
N TYR A 12 2.94 -7.16 5.05
CA TYR A 12 3.83 -8.00 4.26
C TYR A 12 5.21 -8.13 4.91
N ARG A 13 5.75 -9.36 4.92
CA ARG A 13 7.08 -9.71 5.47
C ARG A 13 8.07 -9.94 4.34
N ILE A 14 8.99 -9.00 4.16
CA ILE A 14 10.18 -9.22 3.32
C ILE A 14 11.25 -9.86 4.20
N GLN A 15 11.83 -11.00 3.78
CA GLN A 15 12.86 -11.72 4.55
C GLN A 15 14.00 -10.78 4.99
N GLY A 16 14.07 -10.51 6.30
CA GLY A 16 15.08 -9.63 6.92
C GLY A 16 14.71 -8.14 7.04
N ARG A 17 13.52 -7.71 6.60
CA ARG A 17 13.04 -6.31 6.71
C ARG A 17 11.79 -6.16 7.57
N ALA A 18 11.55 -4.92 7.97
CA ALA A 18 10.38 -4.50 8.71
C ALA A 18 9.08 -4.94 8.01
N VAL A 19 8.07 -5.20 8.83
CA VAL A 19 6.73 -5.53 8.39
C VAL A 19 6.07 -4.26 7.86
N LEU A 20 5.65 -4.24 6.59
CA LEU A 20 5.17 -3.02 5.91
C LEU A 20 3.67 -3.11 5.54
N PRO A 21 2.89 -2.04 5.74
CA PRO A 21 1.46 -1.99 5.39
C PRO A 21 1.27 -1.68 3.90
N ILE A 22 1.66 -2.59 3.01
CA ILE A 22 1.76 -2.36 1.57
C ILE A 22 0.45 -1.86 0.93
N ARG A 23 -0.72 -2.23 1.47
CA ARG A 23 -2.03 -1.84 0.91
C ARG A 23 -2.38 -0.36 1.15
N TRP A 24 -1.70 0.30 2.08
CA TRP A 24 -1.84 1.73 2.38
C TRP A 24 -0.69 2.57 1.82
N MET A 25 0.35 1.92 1.29
CA MET A 25 1.55 2.62 0.81
C MET A 25 1.38 3.08 -0.63
N SER A 26 1.94 4.23 -0.94
CA SER A 26 2.09 4.71 -2.31
C SER A 26 3.05 3.82 -3.12
N TRP A 27 2.97 3.87 -4.44
CA TRP A 27 3.87 3.10 -5.31
C TRP A 27 5.33 3.50 -5.09
N GLU A 28 5.63 4.79 -4.87
CA GLU A 28 6.97 5.28 -4.62
C GLU A 28 7.49 4.86 -3.24
N SER A 29 6.61 4.71 -2.24
CA SER A 29 6.97 4.16 -0.94
C SER A 29 7.29 2.67 -1.02
N ILE A 30 6.57 1.91 -1.85
CA ILE A 30 6.80 0.46 -2.05
C ILE A 30 8.06 0.19 -2.86
N LEU A 31 8.20 0.83 -4.03
CA LEU A 31 9.28 0.55 -4.97
C LEU A 31 10.59 1.26 -4.63
N LEU A 32 10.50 2.52 -4.15
CA LEU A 32 11.66 3.39 -3.95
C LEU A 32 11.97 3.66 -2.47
N GLY A 33 11.11 3.21 -1.54
CA GLY A 33 11.24 3.52 -0.12
C GLY A 33 11.11 5.02 0.19
N LYS A 34 10.44 5.79 -0.67
CA LYS A 34 10.25 7.24 -0.49
C LYS A 34 9.00 7.51 0.33
N PHE A 35 9.17 8.22 1.44
CA PHE A 35 8.09 8.67 2.31
C PHE A 35 8.07 10.20 2.29
N THR A 36 6.98 10.76 1.79
CA THR A 36 6.78 12.20 1.61
C THR A 36 5.35 12.58 1.98
N THR A 37 5.06 13.87 2.09
CA THR A 37 3.68 14.33 2.29
C THR A 37 2.73 13.84 1.19
N ALA A 38 3.20 13.64 -0.04
CA ALA A 38 2.38 13.09 -1.12
C ALA A 38 2.01 11.61 -0.86
N SER A 39 2.95 10.80 -0.35
CA SER A 39 2.65 9.42 0.03
C SER A 39 1.73 9.34 1.25
N ASP A 40 1.77 10.34 2.14
CA ASP A 40 0.83 10.44 3.26
C ASP A 40 -0.59 10.77 2.77
N VAL A 41 -0.72 11.64 1.75
CA VAL A 41 -2.00 11.92 1.09
C VAL A 41 -2.57 10.67 0.42
N TRP A 42 -1.71 9.84 -0.19
CA TRP A 42 -2.13 8.53 -0.72
C TRP A 42 -2.70 7.64 0.37
N ALA A 43 -1.97 7.46 1.48
CA ALA A 43 -2.41 6.65 2.61
C ALA A 43 -3.73 7.18 3.20
N PHE A 44 -3.87 8.51 3.29
CA PHE A 44 -5.13 9.14 3.70
C PHE A 44 -6.29 8.83 2.76
N GLY A 45 -6.05 8.79 1.44
CA GLY A 45 -7.06 8.37 0.46
C GLY A 45 -7.55 6.94 0.69
N VAL A 46 -6.63 6.02 1.02
CA VAL A 46 -6.98 4.64 1.39
C VAL A 46 -7.80 4.63 2.68
N THR A 47 -7.40 5.38 3.72
CA THR A 47 -8.17 5.48 4.97
C THR A 47 -9.56 6.10 4.79
N LEU A 48 -9.68 7.07 3.89
CA LEU A 48 -10.97 7.68 3.55
C LEU A 48 -11.87 6.65 2.85
N TRP A 49 -11.31 5.84 1.94
CA TRP A 49 -12.04 4.73 1.33
C TRP A 49 -12.52 3.73 2.38
N GLU A 50 -11.68 3.33 3.34
CA GLU A 50 -12.08 2.44 4.43
C GLU A 50 -13.21 3.03 5.26
N THR A 51 -13.18 4.34 5.52
CA THR A 51 -14.24 5.04 6.24
C THR A 51 -15.57 4.94 5.48
N PHE A 52 -15.55 5.13 4.16
CA PHE A 52 -16.74 5.01 3.32
C PHE A 52 -17.25 3.58 3.17
N THR A 53 -16.38 2.58 3.23
CA THR A 53 -16.76 1.16 3.20
C THR A 53 -17.07 0.59 4.59
N LEU A 54 -17.11 1.45 5.62
CA LEU A 54 -17.34 1.09 7.03
C LEU A 54 -16.36 0.01 7.52
N CYS A 55 -15.13 0.05 7.00
CA CYS A 55 -14.05 -0.90 7.30
C CYS A 55 -14.46 -2.37 7.11
N ARG A 56 -15.40 -2.65 6.21
CA ARG A 56 -15.93 -4.00 5.99
C ARG A 56 -14.96 -4.90 5.22
N GLU A 57 -14.10 -4.29 4.40
CA GLU A 57 -13.18 -4.99 3.52
C GLU A 57 -11.79 -4.36 3.63
N GLN A 58 -10.77 -5.21 3.52
CA GLN A 58 -9.39 -4.77 3.42
C GLN A 58 -9.16 -4.09 2.05
N PRO A 59 -8.35 -3.02 1.97
CA PRO A 59 -7.99 -2.45 0.67
C PRO A 59 -7.35 -3.53 -0.23
N TYR A 60 -7.84 -3.63 -1.47
CA TYR A 60 -7.43 -4.65 -2.44
C TYR A 60 -7.65 -6.10 -1.96
N SER A 61 -8.71 -6.38 -1.18
CA SER A 61 -9.03 -7.70 -0.61
C SER A 61 -9.03 -8.86 -1.63
N GLN A 62 -9.27 -8.55 -2.91
CA GLN A 62 -9.26 -9.49 -4.02
C GLN A 62 -7.87 -9.79 -4.61
N LEU A 63 -6.83 -9.05 -4.20
CA LEU A 63 -5.46 -9.17 -4.68
C LEU A 63 -4.56 -9.79 -3.61
N SER A 64 -3.66 -10.69 -4.02
CA SER A 64 -2.55 -11.13 -3.16
C SER A 64 -1.56 -9.99 -2.90
N ASP A 65 -0.74 -10.12 -1.86
CA ASP A 65 0.28 -9.10 -1.55
C ASP A 65 1.26 -8.90 -2.72
N GLU A 66 1.62 -9.97 -3.43
CA GLU A 66 2.45 -9.90 -4.64
C GLU A 66 1.74 -9.14 -5.76
N GLN A 67 0.43 -9.36 -5.96
CA GLN A 67 -0.36 -8.65 -6.97
C GLN A 67 -0.52 -7.16 -6.63
N VAL A 68 -0.64 -6.81 -5.34
CA VAL A 68 -0.65 -5.41 -4.89
C VAL A 68 0.68 -4.73 -5.24
N ILE A 69 1.80 -5.42 -5.02
CA ILE A 69 3.13 -4.90 -5.38
C ILE A 69 3.26 -4.78 -6.91
N GLU A 70 2.84 -5.79 -7.68
CA GLU A 70 2.87 -5.75 -9.14
C GLU A 70 2.05 -4.56 -9.70
N ASN A 71 0.87 -4.31 -9.12
CA ASN A 71 0.03 -3.17 -9.48
C ASN A 71 0.77 -1.83 -9.31
N THR A 72 1.62 -1.70 -8.28
CA THR A 72 2.45 -0.49 -8.12
C THR A 72 3.49 -0.30 -9.23
N GLY A 73 3.97 -1.39 -9.82
CA GLY A 73 4.86 -1.37 -10.98
C GLY A 73 4.18 -0.84 -12.25
N GLU A 74 2.89 -1.12 -12.43
CA GLU A 74 2.09 -0.57 -13.53
C GLU A 74 1.93 0.95 -13.40
N PHE A 75 1.66 1.46 -12.20
CA PHE A 75 1.63 2.91 -11.95
C PHE A 75 2.95 3.61 -12.28
N PHE A 76 4.08 2.98 -11.96
CA PHE A 76 5.40 3.50 -12.33
C PHE A 76 5.60 3.53 -13.86
N ARG A 77 5.17 2.48 -14.57
CA ARG A 77 5.27 2.41 -16.04
C ARG A 77 4.42 3.49 -16.72
N ASP A 78 3.21 3.74 -16.21
CA ASP A 78 2.31 4.75 -16.76
C ASP A 78 2.80 6.18 -16.49
N GLN A 79 3.35 6.47 -15.30
CA GLN A 79 3.99 7.76 -15.06
C GLN A 79 5.26 7.97 -15.88
N GLY A 80 6.02 6.90 -16.18
CA GLY A 80 7.13 6.94 -17.12
C GLY A 80 6.72 7.25 -18.56
N ARG A 81 5.49 6.91 -18.97
CA ARG A 81 4.94 7.23 -20.31
C ARG A 81 4.43 8.67 -20.43
N GLN A 82 4.06 9.32 -19.33
CA GLN A 82 3.55 10.71 -19.36
C GLN A 82 4.66 11.78 -19.49
N VAL A 83 5.94 11.40 -19.42
CA VAL A 83 7.10 12.31 -19.56
C VAL A 83 7.79 12.14 -20.93
N GLY A 84 7.15 11.47 -21.89
CA GLY A 84 7.64 11.27 -23.27
C GLY A 84 7.00 12.21 -24.28
#